data_AF-A0A5J6C2D7-F1
#
_entry.id   AF-A0A5J6C2D7-F1
#
_cell.length_a   1.000
_cell.length_b   1.000
_cell.length_c   1.000
_cell.angle_alpha   90.00
_cell.angle_beta   90.00
_cell.angle_gamma   90.00
#
_symmetry.space_group_name_H-M   'P 1'
#
loop_
_entity.id
_entity.type
_entity.pdbx_description
1 polymer ?
#
loop_
_entity_poly.entity_id
_entity_poly.type
_entity_poly.pdbx_seq_one_letter_code
_entity_poly.pdbx_strand_id
1 'polypeptide(L)'
;MFEMINEGASVIDIGGESSAPFVIPNPKISERDLVVPVLQLFQKEWNDIKNKIVKCDAKPIISIDTINYNVFKECVDNDLVDILNDISACTNNPEIIKLLKKKNKFYSVVLMHKRGNPHTMDKLTNYDNLVYDIKNYLEQRLNFLVLNGIPRYRILFDIGLGFAKKHDQSIKLLQNIHVYDEYPLFIGYSRKRF
;
A
#
# COMPACT_ATOMS: atom_id res chain seq x y z
N MET A 1 3.12 6.01 -16.22
CA MET A 1 1.93 5.15 -15.99
C MET A 1 1.57 4.36 -17.23
N PHE A 2 1.23 4.99 -18.36
CA PHE A 2 0.88 4.26 -19.61
C PHE A 2 1.91 3.26 -20.10
N GLU A 3 3.20 3.58 -20.01
CA GLU A 3 4.28 2.63 -20.32
C GLU A 3 4.18 1.34 -19.49
N MET A 4 4.10 1.46 -18.16
CA MET A 4 3.90 0.30 -17.27
C MET A 4 2.62 -0.49 -17.58
N ILE A 5 1.54 0.18 -17.99
CA ILE A 5 0.30 -0.50 -18.43
C ILE A 5 0.58 -1.35 -19.67
N ASN A 6 1.28 -0.80 -20.66
CA ASN A 6 1.65 -1.51 -21.89
C ASN A 6 2.64 -2.66 -21.63
N GLU A 7 3.48 -2.52 -20.60
CA GLU A 7 4.40 -3.58 -20.13
C GLU A 7 3.68 -4.68 -19.32
N GLY A 8 2.38 -4.53 -19.04
CA GLY A 8 1.55 -5.56 -18.42
C GLY A 8 1.29 -5.38 -16.92
N ALA A 9 1.60 -4.22 -16.33
CA ALA A 9 1.27 -3.93 -14.94
C ALA A 9 -0.26 -3.86 -14.74
N SER A 10 -0.80 -4.76 -13.90
CA SER A 10 -2.24 -4.78 -13.57
C SER A 10 -2.63 -3.74 -12.51
N VAL A 11 -1.67 -3.39 -11.65
CA VAL A 11 -1.81 -2.38 -10.59
C VAL A 11 -0.66 -1.39 -10.73
N ILE A 12 -0.95 -0.10 -10.62
CA ILE A 12 0.06 0.95 -10.49
C ILE A 12 -0.01 1.51 -9.07
N ASP A 13 1.09 1.43 -8.32
CA ASP A 13 1.20 1.98 -6.97
C ASP A 13 1.94 3.31 -6.98
N ILE A 14 1.28 4.37 -6.52
CA ILE A 14 1.78 5.75 -6.56
C ILE A 14 2.05 6.21 -5.13
N GLY A 15 3.26 6.70 -4.86
CA GLY A 15 3.65 7.28 -3.57
C GLY A 15 4.28 8.65 -3.74
N GLY A 16 3.95 9.58 -2.82
CA GLY A 16 4.51 10.93 -2.77
C GLY A 16 5.58 11.12 -1.69
N GLU A 17 5.67 10.19 -0.75
CA GLU A 17 6.66 10.20 0.33
C GLU A 17 7.51 8.93 0.29
N SER A 18 8.83 9.11 0.18
CA SER A 18 9.75 7.98 0.24
C SER A 18 9.80 7.43 1.67
N SER A 19 9.70 6.11 1.77
CA SER A 19 9.90 5.36 3.02
C SER A 19 11.24 4.61 3.05
N ALA A 20 12.15 4.91 2.10
CA ALA A 20 13.46 4.31 2.01
C ALA A 20 14.37 4.68 3.21
N PRO A 21 15.32 3.81 3.61
CA PRO A 21 16.19 4.06 4.75
C PRO A 21 16.89 5.43 4.69
N PHE A 22 16.84 6.15 5.81
CA PHE A 22 17.49 7.47 6.00
C PHE A 22 17.05 8.59 5.05
N VAL A 23 15.97 8.39 4.28
CA VAL A 23 15.47 9.44 3.40
C VAL A 23 14.91 10.62 4.20
N ILE A 24 15.23 11.83 3.75
CA ILE A 24 14.61 13.06 4.25
C ILE A 24 13.63 13.51 3.15
N PRO A 25 12.32 13.63 3.43
CA PRO A 25 11.36 14.08 2.44
C PRO A 25 11.68 15.51 2.00
N ASN A 26 11.33 15.86 0.76
CA ASN A 26 11.52 17.23 0.28
C ASN A 26 10.58 18.17 1.05
N PRO A 27 11.08 19.10 1.87
CA PRO A 27 10.23 19.93 2.71
C PRO A 27 9.49 21.04 1.93
N LYS A 28 9.82 21.25 0.66
CA LYS A 28 9.30 22.37 -0.15
C LYS A 28 7.98 22.05 -0.86
N ILE A 29 7.64 20.78 -1.01
CA ILE A 29 6.42 20.35 -1.70
C ILE A 29 5.78 19.23 -0.87
N SER A 30 4.46 19.32 -0.69
CA SER A 30 3.72 18.35 0.09
C SER A 30 3.54 17.03 -0.69
N GLU A 31 3.35 15.92 0.03
CA GLU A 31 2.92 14.64 -0.55
C GLU A 31 1.72 14.82 -1.49
N ARG A 32 0.71 15.56 -1.01
CA ARG A 32 -0.53 15.85 -1.74
C ARG A 32 -0.24 16.50 -3.09
N ASP A 33 0.60 17.52 -3.11
CA ASP A 33 0.91 18.29 -4.33
C ASP A 33 1.79 17.50 -5.31
N LEU A 34 2.44 16.42 -4.86
CA LEU A 34 3.14 15.48 -5.73
C LEU A 34 2.17 14.47 -6.38
N VAL A 35 1.24 13.90 -5.61
CA VAL A 35 0.44 12.74 -6.08
C VAL A 35 -0.88 13.13 -6.73
N VAL A 36 -1.60 14.10 -6.17
CA VAL A 36 -2.97 14.43 -6.63
C VAL A 36 -2.98 14.97 -8.06
N PRO A 37 -2.09 15.91 -8.46
CA PRO A 37 -2.06 16.38 -9.84
C PRO A 37 -1.75 15.28 -10.85
N VAL A 38 -0.87 14.32 -10.50
CA VAL A 38 -0.54 13.17 -11.36
C VAL A 38 -1.76 12.27 -11.55
N LEU A 39 -2.48 11.96 -10.47
CA LEU A 39 -3.68 11.14 -10.51
C LEU A 39 -4.81 11.81 -11.31
N GLN A 40 -5.02 13.12 -11.13
CA GLN A 40 -6.01 13.89 -11.88
C GLN A 40 -5.69 13.92 -13.37
N LEU A 41 -4.42 14.16 -13.73
CA LEU A 41 -3.98 14.13 -15.12
C LEU A 41 -4.18 12.73 -15.72
N PHE A 42 -3.79 11.67 -15.02
CA PHE A 42 -4.00 10.30 -15.48
C PHE A 42 -5.49 9.98 -15.70
N GLN A 43 -6.37 10.37 -14.78
CA GLN A 43 -7.81 10.16 -14.92
C GLN A 43 -8.36 10.89 -16.16
N LYS A 44 -7.95 12.13 -16.38
CA LYS A 44 -8.33 12.91 -17.57
C LYS A 44 -7.87 12.23 -18.86
N GLU A 45 -6.57 11.94 -18.99
CA GLU A 45 -6.00 11.33 -20.19
C GLU A 45 -6.63 9.95 -20.47
N TRP A 46 -6.91 9.17 -19.42
CA TRP A 46 -7.60 7.88 -19.58
C TRP A 46 -9.02 8.05 -20.14
N ASN A 47 -9.77 9.05 -19.66
CA ASN A 47 -11.13 9.32 -20.15
C ASN A 47 -11.13 9.77 -21.62
N ASP A 48 -10.13 10.56 -22.03
CA ASP A 48 -9.97 11.00 -23.43
C ASP A 48 -9.68 9.82 -24.38
N ILE A 49 -8.95 8.82 -23.89
CA ILE A 49 -8.64 7.59 -24.62
C ILE A 49 -9.83 6.62 -24.62
N LYS A 50 -10.56 6.49 -23.51
CA LYS A 50 -11.69 5.55 -23.37
C LYS A 50 -12.74 5.71 -24.47
N ASN A 51 -12.98 6.95 -24.92
CA ASN A 51 -13.94 7.24 -26.00
C ASN A 51 -13.47 6.78 -27.39
N LYS A 52 -12.22 6.31 -27.52
CA LYS A 52 -11.57 5.92 -28.78
C LYS A 52 -11.20 4.43 -28.85
N ILE A 53 -11.36 3.66 -27.77
CA ILE A 53 -10.98 2.23 -27.71
C ILE A 53 -12.22 1.33 -27.58
N VAL A 54 -12.23 0.20 -28.30
CA VAL A 54 -13.32 -0.80 -28.31
C VAL A 54 -13.37 -1.64 -27.02
N LYS A 55 -12.23 -1.81 -26.34
CA LYS A 55 -12.08 -2.62 -25.12
C LYS A 55 -12.05 -1.72 -23.87
N CYS A 56 -13.18 -1.65 -23.17
CA CYS A 56 -13.40 -0.78 -22.01
C CYS A 56 -12.71 -1.27 -20.72
N ASP A 57 -12.27 -2.53 -20.67
CA ASP A 57 -11.84 -3.21 -19.45
C ASP A 57 -10.32 -3.15 -19.21
N ALA A 58 -9.61 -2.31 -19.97
CA ALA A 58 -8.15 -2.22 -19.96
C ALA A 58 -7.59 -1.26 -18.90
N LYS A 59 -8.45 -0.62 -18.08
CA LYS A 59 -7.99 0.36 -17.09
C LYS A 59 -7.23 -0.37 -15.97
N PRO A 60 -6.00 0.05 -15.62
CA PRO A 60 -5.29 -0.53 -14.49
C PRO A 60 -6.00 -0.14 -13.18
N ILE A 61 -5.80 -0.97 -12.17
CA ILE A 61 -6.15 -0.65 -10.79
C ILE A 61 -5.13 0.38 -10.28
N ILE A 62 -5.61 1.43 -9.61
CA ILE A 62 -4.72 2.45 -9.02
C ILE A 62 -4.64 2.26 -7.51
N SER A 63 -3.42 2.01 -7.04
CA SER A 63 -3.06 1.97 -5.62
C SER A 63 -2.32 3.26 -5.24
N ILE A 64 -2.57 3.75 -4.02
CA ILE A 64 -1.84 4.87 -3.45
C ILE A 64 -1.10 4.43 -2.18
N ASP A 65 0.22 4.55 -2.18
CA ASP A 65 1.10 4.37 -1.03
C ASP A 65 1.07 5.64 -0.18
N THR A 66 0.22 5.62 0.85
CA THR A 66 0.07 6.72 1.80
C THR A 66 -0.43 6.22 3.15
N ILE A 67 -0.01 6.90 4.21
CA ILE A 67 -0.54 6.77 5.57
C ILE A 67 -1.35 8.01 5.99
N ASN A 68 -1.55 8.95 5.06
CA ASN A 68 -2.12 10.26 5.31
C ASN A 68 -3.62 10.26 5.01
N TYR A 69 -4.41 10.51 6.06
CA TYR A 69 -5.87 10.56 5.97
C TYR A 69 -6.37 11.57 4.94
N ASN A 70 -5.80 12.78 4.90
CA ASN A 70 -6.28 13.85 4.03
C ASN A 70 -5.97 13.57 2.55
N VAL A 71 -4.79 13.01 2.26
CA VAL A 71 -4.40 12.59 0.90
C VAL A 71 -5.35 11.49 0.40
N PHE A 72 -5.54 10.43 1.20
CA PHE A 72 -6.45 9.36 0.81
C PHE A 72 -7.89 9.85 0.67
N LYS A 73 -8.35 10.72 1.58
CA LYS A 73 -9.67 11.35 1.51
C LYS A 73 -9.90 12.09 0.19
N GLU A 74 -8.97 12.97 -0.20
CA GLU A 74 -9.06 13.70 -1.46
C GLU A 74 -9.09 12.74 -2.66
N CYS A 75 -8.28 11.68 -2.62
CA CYS A 75 -8.24 10.68 -3.69
C CYS A 75 -9.55 9.91 -3.84
N VAL A 76 -10.16 9.46 -2.73
CA VAL A 76 -11.45 8.75 -2.79
C VAL A 76 -12.63 9.66 -3.11
N ASP A 77 -12.57 10.94 -2.74
CA ASP A 77 -13.62 11.92 -3.04
C ASP A 77 -13.66 12.30 -4.52
N ASN A 78 -12.52 12.20 -5.22
CA ASN A 78 -12.40 12.47 -6.66
C ASN A 78 -12.32 11.19 -7.53
N ASP A 79 -12.58 10.01 -6.94
CA ASP A 79 -12.52 8.71 -7.63
C ASP A 79 -11.20 8.45 -8.38
N LEU A 80 -10.09 8.84 -7.75
CA LEU A 80 -8.75 8.75 -8.32
C LEU A 80 -8.07 7.39 -8.10
N VAL A 81 -8.48 6.65 -7.07
CA VAL A 81 -7.81 5.44 -6.58
C VAL A 81 -8.79 4.32 -6.23
N ASP A 82 -8.29 3.09 -6.22
CA ASP A 82 -9.03 1.85 -5.95
C ASP A 82 -8.53 1.11 -4.70
N ILE A 83 -7.23 1.26 -4.38
CA ILE A 83 -6.54 0.59 -3.28
C ILE A 83 -5.81 1.61 -2.41
N LEU A 84 -5.90 1.45 -1.08
CA LEU A 84 -4.99 2.07 -0.12
C LEU A 84 -3.82 1.11 0.14
N ASN A 85 -2.59 1.51 -0.15
CA ASN A 85 -1.40 0.81 0.34
C ASN A 85 -0.89 1.52 1.60
N ASP A 86 -1.23 1.00 2.78
CA ASP A 86 -0.87 1.62 4.05
C ASP A 86 0.30 0.87 4.70
N ILE A 87 1.50 1.45 4.60
CA ILE A 87 2.73 0.86 5.14
C ILE A 87 2.77 0.79 6.67
N SER A 88 1.78 1.38 7.36
CA SER A 88 1.60 1.29 8.82
C SER A 88 0.52 0.30 9.24
N ALA A 89 -0.12 -0.41 8.30
CA ALA A 89 -1.31 -1.21 8.54
C ALA A 89 -2.43 -0.40 9.25
N CYS A 90 -2.61 0.84 8.81
CA CYS A 90 -3.59 1.81 9.33
C CYS A 90 -3.42 2.12 10.82
N THR A 91 -2.18 2.07 11.32
CA THR A 91 -1.87 2.42 12.72
C THR A 91 -1.45 3.87 12.88
N ASN A 92 -0.92 4.51 11.82
CA ASN A 92 -0.58 5.94 11.84
C ASN A 92 -1.81 6.81 12.11
N ASN A 93 -2.90 6.52 11.40
CA ASN A 93 -4.20 7.15 11.62
C ASN A 93 -5.33 6.14 11.37
N PRO A 94 -5.84 5.47 12.42
CA PRO A 94 -6.92 4.48 12.28
C PRO A 94 -8.21 5.02 11.65
N GLU A 95 -8.45 6.33 11.68
CA GLU A 95 -9.62 6.95 11.06
C GLU A 95 -9.64 6.76 9.54
N ILE A 96 -8.49 6.52 8.90
CA ILE A 96 -8.39 6.25 7.45
C ILE A 96 -9.24 5.04 7.03
N ILE A 97 -9.47 4.10 7.94
CA ILE A 97 -10.32 2.92 7.71
C ILE A 97 -11.76 3.33 7.39
N LYS A 98 -12.25 4.45 7.93
CA LYS A 98 -13.61 4.96 7.62
C LYS A 98 -13.74 5.35 6.15
N LEU A 99 -12.65 5.71 5.49
CA LEU A 99 -12.63 6.09 4.07
C LEU A 99 -12.66 4.88 3.12
N LEU A 100 -12.32 3.68 3.61
CA LEU A 100 -12.38 2.44 2.84
C LEU A 100 -13.82 1.98 2.53
N LYS A 101 -14.82 2.60 3.19
CA LYS A 101 -16.24 2.34 2.97
C LYS A 101 -17.00 3.64 2.71
N LYS A 102 -17.61 3.75 1.53
CA LYS A 102 -18.60 4.77 1.18
C LYS A 102 -19.96 4.11 0.99
N LYS A 103 -21.03 4.91 0.89
CA LYS A 103 -22.43 4.42 0.81
C LYS A 103 -22.64 3.26 -0.19
N ASN A 104 -21.93 3.27 -1.32
CA ASN A 104 -22.06 2.24 -2.35
C ASN A 104 -20.70 1.79 -2.95
N LYS A 105 -19.59 2.00 -2.22
CA LYS A 105 -18.25 1.68 -2.72
C LYS A 105 -17.35 1.23 -1.59
N PHE A 106 -16.63 0.13 -1.83
CA PHE A 106 -15.58 -0.38 -0.95
C PHE A 106 -14.25 -0.33 -1.69
N TYR A 107 -13.22 0.12 -0.98
CA TYR A 107 -11.84 0.13 -1.46
C TYR A 107 -11.09 -1.04 -0.85
N SER A 108 -10.11 -1.59 -1.57
CA SER A 108 -9.21 -2.59 -1.00
C SER A 108 -8.05 -1.93 -0.27
N VAL A 109 -7.40 -2.68 0.62
CA VAL A 109 -6.30 -2.16 1.44
C VAL A 109 -5.18 -3.19 1.58
N VAL A 110 -3.94 -2.73 1.42
CA VAL A 110 -2.74 -3.49 1.77
C VAL A 110 -2.31 -3.07 3.17
N LEU A 111 -2.13 -4.05 4.05
CA LEU A 111 -1.62 -3.85 5.40
C LEU A 111 -0.19 -4.36 5.47
N MET A 112 0.78 -3.46 5.66
CA MET A 112 2.20 -3.83 5.77
C MET A 112 2.70 -3.83 7.21
N HIS A 113 3.54 -4.80 7.58
CA HIS A 113 4.28 -4.74 8.84
C HIS A 113 5.57 -3.90 8.72
N LYS A 114 5.70 -2.89 9.58
CA LYS A 114 6.97 -2.19 9.88
C LYS A 114 7.11 -1.84 11.37
N ARG A 115 8.33 -1.53 11.81
CA ARG A 115 8.60 -0.88 13.11
C ARG A 115 9.40 0.40 12.91
N GLY A 116 9.06 1.44 13.65
CA GLY A 116 9.70 2.75 13.55
C GLY A 116 9.44 3.48 12.22
N ASN A 117 10.42 4.30 11.86
CA ASN A 117 10.44 5.19 10.69
C ASN A 117 11.75 4.99 9.89
N PRO A 118 11.93 5.66 8.73
CA PRO A 118 13.12 5.49 7.90
C PRO A 118 14.48 5.65 8.59
N HIS A 119 14.55 6.40 9.70
CA HIS A 119 15.79 6.64 10.44
C HIS A 119 16.02 5.64 11.59
N THR A 120 14.98 4.93 12.02
CA THR A 120 15.02 4.06 13.21
C THR A 120 14.78 2.58 12.90
N MET A 121 14.13 2.26 11.78
CA MET A 121 13.71 0.89 11.46
C MET A 121 14.87 -0.10 11.43
N ASP A 122 16.05 0.28 10.93
CA ASP A 122 17.22 -0.60 10.85
C ASP A 122 17.78 -1.03 12.23
N LYS A 123 17.36 -0.36 13.32
CA LYS A 123 17.72 -0.69 14.71
C LYS A 123 16.65 -1.51 15.44
N LEU A 124 15.44 -1.62 14.92
CA LEU A 124 14.28 -2.24 15.58
C LEU A 124 14.06 -3.69 15.11
N THR A 125 15.13 -4.49 15.08
CA THR A 125 15.18 -5.80 14.41
C THR A 125 15.09 -7.02 15.34
N ASN A 126 14.82 -6.81 16.62
CA ASN A 126 14.68 -7.89 17.60
C ASN A 126 13.24 -8.41 17.60
N TYR A 127 13.07 -9.69 17.32
CA TYR A 127 11.78 -10.40 17.34
C TYR A 127 11.97 -11.69 18.15
N ASP A 128 10.97 -12.09 18.92
CA ASP A 128 11.01 -13.35 19.67
C ASP A 128 10.80 -14.51 18.70
N ASN A 129 9.82 -14.37 17.80
CA ASN A 129 9.59 -15.28 16.69
C ASN A 129 9.23 -14.50 15.42
N LEU A 130 10.24 -14.06 14.67
CA LEU A 130 10.10 -13.21 13.48
C LEU A 130 8.89 -13.52 12.59
N VAL A 131 8.72 -14.79 12.20
CA VAL A 131 7.70 -15.19 11.22
C VAL A 131 6.30 -15.06 11.82
N TYR A 132 6.10 -15.63 13.01
CA TYR A 132 4.78 -15.67 13.64
C TYR A 132 4.42 -14.36 14.31
N ASP A 133 5.38 -13.59 14.81
CA ASP A 133 5.13 -12.24 15.35
C ASP A 133 4.55 -11.33 14.26
N ILE A 134 5.10 -11.39 13.04
CA ILE A 134 4.61 -10.61 11.90
C ILE A 134 3.25 -11.12 11.42
N LYS A 135 3.07 -12.45 11.31
CA LYS A 135 1.77 -13.03 10.93
C LYS A 135 0.67 -12.63 11.92
N ASN A 136 0.91 -12.83 13.21
CA ASN A 136 -0.03 -12.49 14.28
C ASN A 136 -0.35 -10.98 14.29
N TYR A 137 0.65 -10.12 14.05
CA TYR A 137 0.42 -8.69 13.89
C TYR A 137 -0.57 -8.40 12.76
N LEU A 138 -0.34 -8.95 11.57
CA LEU A 138 -1.21 -8.73 10.41
C LEU A 138 -2.62 -9.28 10.61
N GLU A 139 -2.76 -10.44 11.25
CA GLU A 139 -4.05 -11.03 11.64
C GLU A 139 -4.82 -10.15 12.62
N GLN A 140 -4.14 -9.56 13.62
CA GLN A 140 -4.77 -8.60 14.53
C GLN A 140 -5.26 -7.35 13.80
N ARG A 141 -4.47 -6.82 12.86
CA ARG A 141 -4.88 -5.67 12.03
C ARG A 141 -6.05 -6.02 11.13
N LEU A 142 -6.05 -7.20 10.50
CA LEU A 142 -7.18 -7.71 9.74
C LEU A 142 -8.44 -7.76 10.61
N ASN A 143 -8.36 -8.37 11.78
CA ASN A 143 -9.51 -8.51 12.68
C ASN A 143 -10.06 -7.15 13.10
N PHE A 144 -9.19 -6.16 13.33
CA PHE A 144 -9.60 -4.78 13.61
C PHE A 144 -10.36 -4.14 12.44
N LEU A 145 -9.88 -4.30 11.19
CA LEU A 145 -10.56 -3.78 10.01
C LEU A 145 -11.90 -4.47 9.75
N VAL A 146 -11.95 -5.80 9.88
CA VAL A 146 -13.18 -6.59 9.71
C VAL A 146 -14.23 -6.21 10.76
N LEU A 147 -13.83 -6.01 12.02
CA LEU A 147 -14.72 -5.54 13.08
C LEU A 147 -15.33 -4.17 12.75
N ASN A 148 -14.61 -3.32 12.02
CA ASN A 148 -15.08 -2.03 11.53
C ASN A 148 -15.87 -2.12 10.21
N GLY A 149 -16.20 -3.32 9.75
CA GLY A 149 -17.03 -3.57 8.58
C GLY A 149 -16.30 -3.49 7.24
N ILE A 150 -14.97 -3.61 7.23
CA ILE A 150 -14.22 -3.77 5.98
C ILE A 150 -14.31 -5.23 5.53
N PRO A 151 -14.71 -5.51 4.27
CA PRO A 151 -14.83 -6.89 3.79
C PRO A 151 -13.49 -7.63 3.82
N ARG A 152 -13.45 -8.81 4.44
CA ARG A 152 -12.21 -9.61 4.60
C ARG A 152 -11.49 -9.86 3.27
N TYR A 153 -12.23 -10.14 2.19
CA TYR A 153 -11.68 -10.40 0.86
C TYR A 153 -11.05 -9.17 0.17
N ARG A 154 -11.12 -7.99 0.78
CA ARG A 154 -10.50 -6.74 0.29
C ARG A 154 -9.23 -6.35 1.07
N ILE A 155 -8.81 -7.17 2.03
CA ILE A 155 -7.66 -6.91 2.89
C ILE A 155 -6.52 -7.82 2.41
N LEU A 156 -5.38 -7.21 2.06
CA LEU A 156 -4.17 -7.88 1.62
C LEU A 156 -3.07 -7.73 2.67
N PHE A 157 -2.20 -8.72 2.77
CA PHE A 157 -1.08 -8.72 3.72
C PHE A 157 0.23 -8.40 3.00
N ASP A 158 1.08 -7.59 3.63
CA ASP A 158 2.48 -7.42 3.25
C ASP A 158 3.39 -7.57 4.49
N ILE A 159 4.36 -8.47 4.38
CA ILE A 159 5.35 -8.77 5.44
C ILE A 159 6.39 -7.66 5.63
N GLY A 160 6.45 -6.68 4.73
CA GLY A 160 7.33 -5.52 4.80
C GLY A 160 8.81 -5.90 4.76
N LEU A 161 9.24 -6.53 3.68
CA LEU A 161 10.65 -6.90 3.45
C LEU A 161 11.54 -5.66 3.57
N GLY A 162 12.66 -5.74 4.29
CA GLY A 162 13.56 -4.60 4.53
C GLY A 162 13.06 -3.53 5.50
N PHE A 163 11.82 -3.60 6.03
CA PHE A 163 11.28 -2.63 6.99
C PHE A 163 11.37 -3.13 8.42
N ALA A 164 12.44 -2.75 9.12
CA ALA A 164 12.81 -3.24 10.44
C ALA A 164 13.15 -4.73 10.50
N LYS A 165 13.83 -5.21 9.46
CA LYS A 165 14.39 -6.56 9.34
C LYS A 165 15.80 -6.45 8.80
N LYS A 166 16.73 -7.25 9.33
CA LYS A 166 18.03 -7.51 8.71
C LYS A 166 17.83 -8.25 7.38
N HIS A 167 18.90 -8.37 6.58
CA HIS A 167 18.83 -9.01 5.27
C HIS A 167 18.43 -10.48 5.42
N ASP A 168 19.09 -11.22 6.32
CA ASP A 168 18.75 -12.62 6.64
C ASP A 168 17.32 -12.80 7.15
N GLN A 169 16.79 -11.80 7.87
CA GLN A 169 15.40 -11.81 8.33
C GLN A 169 14.42 -11.61 7.16
N SER A 170 14.75 -10.76 6.19
CA SER A 170 13.95 -10.60 4.96
C SER A 170 13.93 -11.89 4.13
N ILE A 171 15.09 -12.56 3.99
CA ILE A 171 15.20 -13.86 3.33
C ILE A 171 14.42 -14.94 4.10
N LYS A 172 14.53 -14.97 5.44
CA LYS A 172 13.81 -15.93 6.29
C LYS A 172 12.29 -15.79 6.13
N LEU A 173 11.78 -14.57 5.97
CA LEU A 173 10.35 -14.35 5.70
C LEU A 173 9.93 -14.93 4.34
N LEU A 174 10.75 -14.76 3.29
CA LEU A 174 10.49 -15.38 1.99
C LEU A 174 10.52 -16.92 2.06
N GLN A 175 11.46 -17.52 2.80
CA GLN A 175 11.52 -18.97 3.00
C GLN A 175 10.29 -19.53 3.72
N ASN A 176 9.69 -18.73 4.60
CA ASN A 176 8.52 -19.11 5.40
C ASN A 176 7.24 -18.47 4.88
N ILE A 177 7.20 -18.08 3.59
CA ILE A 177 6.04 -17.37 3.02
C ILE A 177 4.77 -18.23 3.00
N HIS A 178 4.92 -19.56 3.01
CA HIS A 178 3.83 -20.54 3.06
C HIS A 178 2.89 -20.36 4.25
N VAL A 179 3.32 -19.69 5.34
CA VAL A 179 2.42 -19.39 6.46
C VAL A 179 1.27 -18.45 6.07
N TYR A 180 1.34 -17.84 4.88
CA TYR A 180 0.34 -16.94 4.31
C TYR A 180 -0.52 -17.57 3.20
N ASP A 181 -0.45 -18.89 2.96
CA ASP A 181 -1.18 -19.57 1.86
C ASP A 181 -2.70 -19.32 1.87
N GLU A 182 -3.28 -19.04 3.03
CA GLU A 182 -4.71 -18.74 3.21
C GLU A 182 -5.09 -17.26 2.99
N TYR A 183 -4.12 -16.39 2.70
CA TYR A 183 -4.33 -14.93 2.65
C TYR A 183 -3.95 -14.32 1.30
N PRO A 184 -4.68 -13.29 0.83
CA PRO A 184 -4.20 -12.46 -0.26
C PRO A 184 -2.88 -11.79 0.14
N LEU A 185 -1.79 -12.16 -0.53
CA LEU A 185 -0.44 -11.72 -0.19
C LEU A 185 0.11 -10.75 -1.24
N PHE A 186 0.61 -9.62 -0.77
CA PHE A 186 1.32 -8.59 -1.52
C PHE A 186 2.74 -8.49 -0.99
N ILE A 187 3.75 -8.44 -1.87
CA ILE A 187 5.16 -8.32 -1.45
C ILE A 187 5.91 -7.29 -2.30
N GLY A 188 6.71 -6.45 -1.65
CA GLY A 188 7.64 -5.53 -2.32
C GLY A 188 9.11 -5.89 -2.04
N TYR A 189 9.78 -6.54 -3.00
CA TYR A 189 11.23 -6.84 -2.92
C TYR A 189 12.09 -5.98 -3.87
N SER A 190 11.47 -5.34 -4.86
CA SER A 190 12.17 -4.66 -5.96
C SER A 190 13.23 -3.67 -5.47
N ARG A 191 14.47 -3.87 -5.92
CA ARG A 191 15.65 -3.01 -5.67
C ARG A 191 15.97 -2.77 -4.18
N LYS A 192 15.51 -3.63 -3.27
CA LYS A 192 15.88 -3.57 -1.85
C LYS A 192 17.29 -4.13 -1.62
N ARG A 193 17.90 -3.77 -0.48
CA ARG A 193 19.31 -4.06 -0.14
C ARG A 193 19.63 -5.53 0.17
N PHE A 194 18.61 -6.34 0.47
CA PHE A 194 18.77 -7.72 0.97
C PHE A 194 18.82 -8.74 -0.16
#